data_AF-A0A2A2HFF1-F1
#
_entry.id   AF-A0A2A2HFF1-F1
#
_cell.length_a   1.000
_cell.length_b   1.000
_cell.length_c   1.000
_cell.angle_alpha   90.00
_cell.angle_beta   90.00
_cell.angle_gamma   90.00
#
_symmetry.space_group_name_H-M   'P 1'
#
loop_
_entity.id
_entity.type
_entity.pdbx_description
1 polymer ?
#
loop_
_entity_poly.entity_id
_entity_poly.type
_entity_poly.pdbx_seq_one_letter_code
_entity_poly.pdbx_strand_id
1 'polypeptide(L)'
;MNIEWFYIAVVLACSDILHGIIWHTFSNFYIILGDIIHSKVKSSFTTWIIHELLEAIFHFIILTLVFQSLTIGVLAGFIHFIIDVGHHFYNLKLTPIQHRALHFVIESLFFMIILSL
;
A
#
# COMPACT_ATOMS: atom_id res chain seq x y z
N MET A 1 20.30 0.06 -16.78
CA MET A 1 19.29 0.36 -15.74
C MET A 1 19.77 -0.24 -14.45
N ASN A 2 19.87 0.57 -13.39
CA ASN A 2 20.05 0.05 -12.04
C ASN A 2 18.85 -0.86 -11.69
N ILE A 3 19.09 -2.01 -11.07
CA ILE A 3 18.04 -2.98 -10.69
C ILE A 3 17.31 -2.58 -9.40
N GLU A 4 17.61 -1.40 -8.87
CA GLU A 4 16.98 -0.83 -7.67
C GLU A 4 15.45 -0.79 -7.75
N TRP A 5 14.86 -0.46 -8.90
CA TRP A 5 13.40 -0.50 -9.09
C TRP A 5 12.81 -1.87 -8.76
N PHE A 6 13.54 -2.95 -9.10
CA PHE A 6 13.08 -4.32 -8.87
C PHE A 6 13.16 -4.65 -7.38
N TYR A 7 14.23 -4.24 -6.70
CA TYR A 7 14.33 -4.40 -5.26
C TYR A 7 13.22 -3.64 -4.52
N ILE A 8 12.90 -2.41 -4.94
CA ILE A 8 11.81 -1.63 -4.36
C ILE A 8 10.48 -2.38 -4.51
N ALA A 9 10.16 -2.88 -5.71
CA ALA A 9 8.94 -3.64 -5.96
C ALA A 9 8.86 -4.94 -5.14
N VAL A 10 9.99 -5.66 -4.98
CA VAL A 10 10.05 -6.87 -4.13
C VAL A 10 9.79 -6.52 -2.67
N VAL A 11 10.42 -5.47 -2.15
CA VAL A 11 10.21 -5.06 -0.75
C VAL A 11 8.79 -4.55 -0.53
N LEU A 12 8.19 -3.85 -1.50
CA LEU A 12 6.76 -3.48 -1.49
C LEU A 12 5.86 -4.71 -1.37
N ALA A 13 6.05 -5.72 -2.24
CA ALA A 13 5.27 -6.95 -2.19
C ALA A 13 5.46 -7.71 -0.85
N CYS A 14 6.67 -7.72 -0.30
CA CYS A 14 6.91 -8.27 1.04
C CYS A 14 6.23 -7.44 2.13
N SER A 15 6.20 -6.12 1.99
CA SER A 15 5.54 -5.20 2.91
C SER A 15 4.03 -5.40 2.92
N ASP A 16 3.40 -5.62 1.76
CA ASP A 16 1.98 -5.97 1.63
C ASP A 16 1.64 -7.30 2.36
N ILE A 17 2.48 -8.33 2.18
CA ILE A 17 2.34 -9.58 2.93
C ILE A 17 2.47 -9.34 4.44
N LEU A 18 3.44 -8.52 4.86
CA LEU A 18 3.65 -8.19 6.26
C LEU A 18 2.46 -7.41 6.84
N HIS A 19 1.91 -6.45 6.09
CA HIS A 19 0.71 -5.71 6.45
C HIS A 19 -0.45 -6.67 6.69
N GLY A 20 -0.71 -7.60 5.76
CA GLY A 20 -1.76 -8.61 5.92
C GLY A 20 -1.58 -9.50 7.16
N ILE A 21 -0.34 -9.87 7.50
CA ILE A 21 -0.04 -10.64 8.72
C ILE A 21 -0.32 -9.80 9.98
N ILE A 22 0.10 -8.53 9.99
CA ILE A 22 -0.13 -7.61 11.12
C ILE A 22 -1.63 -7.38 11.29
N TRP A 23 -2.35 -7.12 10.20
CA TRP A 23 -3.80 -6.96 10.20
C TRP A 23 -4.51 -8.18 10.78
N HIS A 24 -4.15 -9.39 10.34
CA HIS A 24 -4.74 -10.62 10.86
C HIS A 24 -4.42 -10.82 12.35
N THR A 25 -3.19 -10.53 12.77
CA THR A 25 -2.74 -10.70 14.16
C THR A 25 -3.43 -9.72 15.11
N PHE A 26 -3.64 -8.48 14.68
CA PHE A 26 -4.24 -7.41 15.47
C PHE A 26 -5.67 -7.06 15.02
N SER A 27 -6.38 -8.03 14.43
CA SER A 27 -7.68 -7.80 13.79
C SER A 27 -8.71 -7.13 14.71
N ASN A 28 -8.77 -7.54 15.98
CA ASN A 28 -9.64 -6.93 16.99
C ASN A 28 -9.35 -5.43 17.17
N PHE A 29 -8.07 -5.04 17.22
CA PHE A 29 -7.69 -3.64 17.36
C PHE A 29 -8.11 -2.84 16.12
N TYR A 30 -7.88 -3.39 14.93
CA TYR A 30 -8.22 -2.72 13.68
C TYR A 30 -9.73 -2.56 13.47
N ILE A 31 -10.53 -3.55 13.88
CA ILE A 31 -12.00 -3.44 13.86
C ILE A 31 -12.45 -2.30 14.78
N ILE A 32 -11.94 -2.26 16.01
CA ILE A 32 -12.27 -1.20 16.97
C ILE A 32 -11.83 0.17 16.45
N LEU A 33 -10.64 0.27 15.85
CA LEU A 33 -10.15 1.50 15.24
C LEU A 33 -11.06 1.95 14.09
N GLY A 34 -11.48 1.03 13.23
CA GLY A 34 -12.42 1.29 12.13
C GLY A 34 -13.75 1.83 12.65
N ASP A 35 -14.31 1.23 13.70
CA ASP A 35 -15.56 1.67 14.32
C ASP A 35 -15.43 3.07 14.94
N ILE A 36 -14.31 3.36 15.62
CA ILE A 36 -14.03 4.68 16.17
C ILE A 36 -13.98 5.72 15.04
N ILE A 37 -13.24 5.45 13.96
CA ILE A 37 -13.13 6.35 12.81
C ILE A 37 -14.50 6.56 12.18
N HIS A 38 -15.24 5.50 11.91
CA HIS A 38 -16.57 5.55 11.32
C HIS A 38 -17.54 6.36 12.18
N SER A 39 -17.48 6.23 13.51
CA SER A 39 -18.31 7.03 14.43
C SER A 39 -18.07 8.54 14.32
N LYS A 40 -16.87 8.96 13.87
CA LYS A 40 -16.50 10.36 13.66
C LYS A 40 -16.87 10.87 12.28
N VAL A 41 -16.52 10.13 11.23
CA VAL A 41 -16.71 10.57 9.84
C VAL A 41 -18.09 10.23 9.27
N LYS A 42 -18.80 9.28 9.89
CA LYS A 42 -20.16 8.82 9.53
C LYS A 42 -20.30 8.42 8.05
N SER A 43 -19.24 7.88 7.47
CA SER A 43 -19.13 7.52 6.06
C SER A 43 -18.23 6.29 5.91
N SER A 44 -18.79 5.19 5.40
CA SER A 44 -18.03 3.97 5.11
C SER A 44 -16.93 4.22 4.08
N PHE A 45 -17.22 5.01 3.05
CA PHE A 45 -16.22 5.37 2.02
C PHE A 45 -15.05 6.16 2.61
N THR A 46 -15.33 7.15 3.46
CA THR A 46 -14.26 7.95 4.10
C THR A 46 -13.47 7.10 5.10
N THR A 47 -14.13 6.20 5.82
CA THR A 47 -13.46 5.27 6.75
C THR A 47 -12.52 4.34 5.98
N TRP A 48 -12.97 3.83 4.84
CA TRP A 48 -12.16 3.00 3.95
C TRP A 48 -10.96 3.78 3.39
N ILE A 49 -11.14 5.00 2.88
CA ILE A 49 -10.01 5.85 2.43
C ILE A 49 -8.98 6.07 3.55
N ILE A 50 -9.42 6.24 4.81
CA ILE A 50 -8.50 6.38 5.94
C ILE A 50 -7.74 5.07 6.18
N HIS A 51 -8.37 3.91 6.01
CA HIS A 51 -7.68 2.61 6.08
C HIS A 51 -6.60 2.49 5.01
N GLU A 52 -6.91 2.79 3.75
CA GLU A 52 -5.93 2.78 2.64
C GLU A 52 -4.77 3.76 2.91
N LEU A 53 -5.06 4.92 3.51
CA LEU A 53 -4.01 5.87 3.91
C LEU A 53 -3.09 5.32 5.01
N LEU A 54 -3.65 4.58 5.99
CA LEU A 54 -2.86 3.95 7.04
C LEU A 54 -1.96 2.84 6.48
N GLU A 55 -2.45 2.08 5.50
CA GLU A 55 -1.68 1.07 4.76
C GLU A 55 -0.54 1.72 3.95
N ALA A 56 -0.84 2.80 3.24
CA ALA A 56 0.18 3.59 2.54
C ALA A 56 1.27 4.14 3.48
N ILE A 57 0.88 4.62 4.68
CA ILE A 57 1.82 5.07 5.71
C ILE A 57 2.68 3.90 6.21
N PHE A 58 2.09 2.71 6.36
CA PHE A 58 2.82 1.51 6.72
C PHE A 58 3.91 1.20 5.68
N HIS A 59 3.57 1.18 4.38
CA HIS A 59 4.56 0.95 3.32
C HIS A 59 5.63 2.04 3.26
N PHE A 60 5.25 3.31 3.44
CA PHE A 60 6.18 4.42 3.57
C PHE A 60 7.24 4.15 4.65
N ILE A 61 6.82 3.77 5.87
CA ILE A 61 7.73 3.49 6.98
C ILE A 61 8.67 2.34 6.63
N ILE A 62 8.14 1.21 6.16
CA ILE A 62 8.95 0.02 5.87
C ILE A 62 10.01 0.33 4.81
N LEU A 63 9.66 1.03 3.74
CA LEU A 63 10.58 1.28 2.63
C LEU A 63 11.57 2.40 2.93
N THR A 64 11.18 3.42 3.70
CA THR A 64 12.14 4.38 4.23
C THR A 64 13.19 3.69 5.10
N LEU A 65 12.79 2.70 5.92
CA LEU A 65 13.74 1.96 6.76
C LEU A 65 14.62 0.99 5.94
N VAL A 66 14.08 0.26 4.98
CA VAL A 66 14.87 -0.72 4.20
C VAL A 66 15.86 -0.01 3.28
N PHE A 67 15.44 1.04 2.59
CA PHE A 67 16.28 1.75 1.62
C PHE A 67 17.02 2.96 2.21
N GLN A 68 16.78 3.27 3.50
CA GLN A 68 17.34 4.45 4.17
C GLN A 68 17.06 5.75 3.38
N SER A 69 15.88 5.83 2.76
CA SER A 69 15.50 6.90 1.84
C SER A 69 14.06 7.34 2.06
N LEU A 70 13.91 8.59 2.50
CA LEU A 70 12.60 9.20 2.65
C LEU A 70 11.88 9.29 1.31
N THR A 71 12.60 9.62 0.24
CA THR A 71 12.05 9.74 -1.12
C THR A 71 11.46 8.42 -1.60
N ILE A 72 12.19 7.29 -1.45
CA ILE A 72 11.67 5.98 -1.84
C ILE A 72 10.42 5.63 -1.04
N GLY A 73 10.43 5.85 0.27
CA GLY A 73 9.26 5.61 1.11
C GLY A 73 8.04 6.44 0.67
N VAL A 74 8.22 7.74 0.42
CA VAL A 74 7.11 8.62 0.00
C VAL A 74 6.55 8.16 -1.33
N LEU A 75 7.42 7.92 -2.31
CA LEU A 75 7.02 7.46 -3.64
C LEU A 75 6.28 6.13 -3.57
N ALA A 76 6.74 5.21 -2.74
CA ALA A 76 6.17 3.89 -2.61
C ALA A 76 4.81 3.88 -1.91
N GLY A 77 4.68 4.54 -0.75
CA GLY A 77 3.39 4.68 -0.08
C GLY A 77 2.37 5.40 -0.97
N PHE A 78 2.80 6.43 -1.70
CA PHE A 78 1.95 7.17 -2.63
C PHE A 78 1.45 6.32 -3.80
N ILE A 79 2.33 5.59 -4.49
CA ILE A 79 1.90 4.76 -5.62
C ILE A 79 1.00 3.62 -5.17
N HIS A 80 1.28 3.00 -4.02
CA HIS A 80 0.45 1.94 -3.45
C HIS A 80 -0.98 2.45 -3.19
N PHE A 81 -1.10 3.58 -2.48
CA PHE A 81 -2.38 4.25 -2.24
C PHE A 81 -3.16 4.56 -3.54
N ILE A 82 -2.46 5.02 -4.58
CA ILE A 82 -3.10 5.28 -5.88
C ILE A 82 -3.66 4.00 -6.49
N ILE A 83 -2.93 2.89 -6.40
CA ILE A 83 -3.37 1.60 -6.92
C ILE A 83 -4.60 1.14 -6.15
N ASP A 84 -4.59 1.27 -4.81
CA ASP A 84 -5.73 0.90 -3.96
C ASP A 84 -7.00 1.69 -4.26
N VAL A 85 -6.85 3.01 -4.32
CA VAL A 85 -7.95 3.89 -4.71
C VAL A 85 -8.43 3.56 -6.12
N GLY A 86 -7.49 3.29 -7.03
CA GLY A 86 -7.78 2.97 -8.42
C GLY A 86 -8.61 1.70 -8.57
N HIS A 87 -8.13 0.57 -8.05
CA HIS A 87 -8.83 -0.71 -8.25
C HIS A 87 -10.20 -0.75 -7.56
N HIS A 88 -10.35 -0.06 -6.43
CA HIS A 88 -11.65 0.09 -5.76
C HIS A 88 -12.59 1.01 -6.54
N PHE A 89 -12.11 2.16 -7.02
CA PHE A 89 -12.92 3.10 -7.80
C PHE A 89 -13.46 2.46 -9.08
N TYR A 90 -12.64 1.64 -9.76
CA TYR A 90 -13.06 0.87 -10.93
C TYR A 90 -13.82 -0.43 -10.58
N ASN A 91 -14.05 -0.69 -9.29
CA ASN A 91 -14.76 -1.87 -8.78
C ASN A 91 -14.21 -3.19 -9.35
N LEU A 92 -12.87 -3.29 -9.42
CA LEU A 92 -12.19 -4.46 -9.97
C LEU A 92 -12.35 -5.65 -9.02
N LYS A 93 -12.97 -6.73 -9.49
CA LYS A 93 -13.13 -7.96 -8.71
C LYS A 93 -11.88 -8.83 -8.85
N LEU A 94 -10.88 -8.55 -8.04
CA LEU A 94 -9.60 -9.24 -8.06
C LEU A 94 -9.55 -10.34 -7.01
N THR A 95 -9.06 -11.52 -7.38
CA THR A 95 -8.60 -12.51 -6.40
C THR A 95 -7.36 -11.98 -5.66
N PRO A 96 -7.02 -12.48 -4.46
CA PRO A 96 -5.85 -12.01 -3.72
C PRO A 96 -4.54 -12.07 -4.51
N ILE A 97 -4.37 -13.06 -5.40
CA ILE A 97 -3.18 -13.17 -6.25
C ILE A 97 -3.19 -12.13 -7.38
N GLN A 98 -4.34 -11.84 -7.97
CA GLN A 98 -4.48 -10.82 -9.01
C GLN A 98 -4.28 -9.42 -8.43
N HIS A 99 -4.77 -9.18 -7.22
CA HIS A 99 -4.56 -7.94 -6.48
C HIS A 99 -3.06 -7.68 -6.28
N ARG A 100 -2.33 -8.63 -5.68
CA ARG A 100 -0.88 -8.51 -5.50
C ARG A 100 -0.09 -8.39 -6.80
N ALA A 101 -0.51 -9.12 -7.84
CA ALA A 101 0.12 -9.02 -9.15
C ALA A 101 -0.07 -7.63 -9.78
N LEU A 102 -1.26 -7.02 -9.59
CA LEU A 102 -1.54 -5.66 -10.05
C LEU A 102 -0.59 -4.66 -9.39
N HIS A 103 -0.46 -4.71 -8.05
CA HIS A 103 0.47 -3.86 -7.31
C HIS A 103 1.90 -4.05 -7.81
N PHE A 104 2.39 -5.29 -7.80
CA PHE A 104 3.76 -5.57 -8.21
C PHE A 104 4.09 -5.06 -9.62
N VAL A 105 3.18 -5.24 -10.59
CA VAL A 105 3.39 -4.77 -11.97
C VAL A 105 3.39 -3.25 -12.06
N ILE A 106 2.37 -2.57 -11.50
CA ILE A 106 2.26 -1.11 -11.62
C ILE A 106 3.37 -0.41 -10.83
N GLU A 107 3.66 -0.87 -9.62
CA GLU A 107 4.74 -0.32 -8.78
C GLU A 107 6.10 -0.51 -9.47
N SER A 108 6.35 -1.69 -10.07
CA SER A 108 7.57 -1.92 -10.86
C SER A 108 7.70 -0.94 -12.02
N LEU A 109 6.63 -0.77 -12.82
CA LEU A 109 6.63 0.16 -13.95
C LEU A 109 6.85 1.61 -13.49
N PHE A 110 6.22 2.00 -12.38
CA PHE A 110 6.39 3.33 -11.79
C PHE A 110 7.84 3.60 -11.41
N PHE A 111 8.49 2.69 -10.66
CA PHE A 111 9.89 2.88 -10.26
C PHE A 111 10.88 2.71 -11.41
N MET A 112 10.57 1.87 -12.41
CA MET A 112 11.36 1.82 -13.65
C MET A 112 11.39 3.18 -14.34
N ILE A 113 10.24 3.84 -14.46
CA ILE A 113 10.14 5.17 -15.08
C ILE A 113 10.87 6.21 -14.23
N ILE A 114 10.54 6.32 -12.95
CA ILE A 114 11.08 7.35 -12.06
C ILE A 114 12.60 7.26 -11.91
N LEU A 115 13.18 6.06 -11.84
CA LEU A 115 14.62 5.87 -11.72
C LEU A 115 15.36 5.84 -13.06
N SER A 116 14.63 5.88 -14.19
CA SER A 116 15.22 6.02 -15.54
C SER A 116 15.34 7.47 -16.00
N LEU A 117 14.64 8.38 -15.33
CA LEU A 117 14.71 9.83 -15.51
C LEU A 117 15.90 10.40 -14.73
#